data_AF-A0A2M9PEW9-F1
#
_entry.id   AF-A0A2M9PEW9-F1
#
_cell.length_a   1.000
_cell.length_b   1.000
_cell.length_c   1.000
_cell.angle_alpha   90.00
_cell.angle_beta   90.00
_cell.angle_gamma   90.00
#
_symmetry.space_group_name_H-M   'P 1'
#
loop_
_entity.id
_entity.type
_entity.pdbx_description
1 polymer ?
#
loop_
_entity_poly.entity_id
_entity_poly.type
_entity_poly.pdbx_seq_one_letter_code
_entity_poly.pdbx_strand_id
1 'polypeptide(L)'
;MARAAADGYNLDGGDVEAEPYLGYYFRVLQKQGPAAPGGALDYMVGGRMLAGHALLAFPADYGETGIMTFLIGEAGTVYEADLGEETLDLAGAIDSFDLGEGWTPVEE
;
A
#
# COMPACT_ATOMS: atom_id res chain seq x y z
N MET A 1 -7.37 5.29 12.56
CA MET A 1 -7.46 4.88 11.14
C MET A 1 -6.76 5.88 10.23
N ALA A 2 -7.13 7.17 10.19
CA ALA A 2 -6.35 8.16 9.40
C ALA A 2 -4.87 8.28 9.81
N ARG A 3 -4.56 7.98 11.08
CA ARG A 3 -3.19 8.08 11.60
C ARG A 3 -2.18 7.11 11.01
N ALA A 4 -2.61 5.94 10.53
CA ALA A 4 -1.68 4.94 9.98
C ALA A 4 -1.44 5.11 8.48
N ALA A 5 -1.99 6.16 7.86
CA ALA A 5 -1.71 6.49 6.48
C ALA A 5 -0.21 6.83 6.34
N ALA A 6 0.51 6.05 5.53
CA ALA A 6 1.95 6.22 5.33
C ALA A 6 2.32 7.62 4.82
N ASP A 7 1.40 8.26 4.09
CA ASP A 7 1.60 9.60 3.54
C ASP A 7 1.26 10.72 4.55
N GLY A 8 0.99 10.35 5.81
CA GLY A 8 0.48 11.25 6.83
C GLY A 8 -0.98 11.62 6.60
N TYR A 9 -1.52 12.48 7.47
CA TYR A 9 -2.86 13.02 7.28
C TYR A 9 -2.94 14.45 7.84
N ASN A 10 -3.82 15.25 7.23
CA ASN A 10 -4.03 16.63 7.66
C ASN A 10 -5.14 16.65 8.73
N LEU A 11 -4.82 17.09 9.94
CA LEU A 11 -5.78 17.28 11.02
C LEU A 11 -5.76 18.73 11.46
N ASP A 12 -6.90 19.43 11.37
CA ASP A 12 -7.07 20.82 11.79
C ASP A 12 -6.02 21.80 11.22
N GLY A 13 -5.57 21.57 9.99
CA GLY A 13 -4.63 22.45 9.27
C GLY A 13 -3.15 22.22 9.61
N GLY A 14 -2.82 21.16 10.35
CA GLY A 14 -1.46 20.69 10.56
C GLY A 14 -1.22 19.34 9.89
N ASP A 15 -0.03 19.17 9.31
CA ASP A 15 0.44 17.86 8.85
C ASP A 15 0.82 17.03 10.08
N VAL A 16 0.21 15.85 10.21
CA VAL A 16 0.50 14.90 11.28
C VAL A 16 1.24 13.71 10.70
N GLU A 17 2.36 13.35 11.33
CA GLU A 17 3.13 12.17 10.97
C GLU A 17 2.30 10.89 11.13
N ALA A 18 2.65 9.89 10.33
CA ALA A 18 2.00 8.59 10.36
C ALA A 18 2.32 7.88 11.70
N GLU A 19 1.28 7.43 12.40
CA GLU A 19 1.38 6.53 13.55
C GLU A 19 0.89 5.14 13.10
N PRO A 20 1.73 4.09 13.17
CA PRO A 20 1.36 2.77 12.69
C PRO A 20 0.22 2.19 13.53
N TYR A 21 -0.73 1.54 12.86
CA TYR A 21 -1.85 0.87 13.53
C TYR A 21 -1.52 -0.61 13.70
N LEU A 22 -1.45 -1.06 14.95
CA LEU A 22 -1.08 -2.45 15.30
C LEU A 22 0.24 -2.91 14.64
N GLY A 23 1.19 -1.99 14.51
CA GLY A 23 2.50 -2.27 13.92
C GLY A 23 2.57 -2.17 12.39
N TYR A 24 1.52 -1.68 11.72
CA TYR A 24 1.52 -1.53 10.26
C TYR A 24 1.18 -0.11 9.81
N TYR A 25 1.83 0.31 8.74
CA TYR A 25 1.42 1.45 7.93
C TYR A 25 0.56 1.00 6.77
N PHE A 26 -0.32 1.89 6.32
CA PHE A 26 -1.25 1.65 5.22
C PHE A 26 -1.15 2.77 4.20
N ARG A 27 -1.19 2.45 2.91
CA ARG A 27 -1.25 3.43 1.83
C ARG A 27 -2.38 3.09 0.87
N VAL A 28 -3.16 4.11 0.51
CA VAL A 28 -4.11 4.00 -0.61
C VAL A 28 -3.36 4.34 -1.89
N LEU A 29 -3.33 3.39 -2.83
CA LEU A 29 -2.73 3.57 -4.13
C LEU A 29 -3.77 4.11 -5.10
N GLN A 30 -3.38 5.12 -5.87
CA GLN A 30 -4.28 5.86 -6.76
C GLN A 30 -4.19 5.41 -8.22
N LYS A 31 -3.43 4.36 -8.49
CA LYS A 31 -3.21 3.79 -9.82
C LYS A 31 -2.79 2.33 -9.73
N GLN A 32 -2.93 1.61 -10.83
CA GLN A 32 -2.26 0.33 -11.09
C GLN A 32 -1.26 0.43 -12.23
N GLY A 33 -0.21 -0.38 -12.15
CA GLY A 33 0.86 -0.46 -13.13
C GLY A 33 0.64 -1.55 -14.20
N PRO A 34 1.55 -1.66 -15.17
CA PRO A 34 1.42 -2.60 -16.29
C PRO A 34 1.34 -4.08 -15.90
N ALA A 35 1.91 -4.50 -14.76
CA ALA A 35 1.85 -5.90 -14.34
C ALA A 35 0.60 -6.24 -13.50
N ALA A 36 -0.29 -5.27 -13.26
CA ALA A 36 -1.55 -5.54 -12.58
C ALA A 36 -2.54 -6.31 -13.47
N PRO A 37 -3.42 -7.13 -12.87
CA PRO A 37 -4.64 -7.59 -13.51
C PRO A 37 -5.43 -6.40 -14.11
N GLY A 38 -5.59 -6.39 -15.43
CA GLY A 38 -6.25 -5.29 -16.16
C GLY A 38 -5.30 -4.23 -16.73
N GLY A 39 -3.99 -4.30 -16.46
CA GLY A 39 -2.97 -3.41 -17.01
C GLY A 39 -2.93 -2.03 -16.34
N ALA A 40 -2.12 -1.12 -16.87
CA ALA A 40 -1.94 0.21 -16.28
C ALA A 40 -3.22 1.06 -16.34
N LEU A 41 -3.62 1.65 -15.21
CA LEU A 41 -4.81 2.49 -15.09
C LEU A 41 -4.64 3.51 -13.95
N ASP A 42 -4.96 4.77 -14.22
CA ASP A 42 -5.11 5.81 -13.19
C ASP A 42 -6.52 5.73 -12.60
N TYR A 43 -6.63 5.67 -11.27
CA TYR A 43 -7.92 5.60 -10.59
C TYR A 43 -8.58 6.98 -10.44
N MET A 44 -7.83 8.06 -10.67
CA MET A 44 -8.28 9.43 -10.50
C MET A 44 -8.90 9.98 -11.79
N VAL A 45 -10.21 10.25 -11.73
CA VAL A 45 -10.97 10.86 -12.82
C VAL A 45 -11.52 12.21 -12.35
N GLY A 46 -11.03 13.30 -12.93
CA GLY A 46 -11.45 14.65 -12.56
C GLY A 46 -11.15 15.00 -11.09
N GLY A 47 -10.02 14.54 -10.57
CA GLY A 47 -9.60 14.75 -9.18
C GLY A 47 -10.36 13.92 -8.14
N ARG A 48 -11.11 12.91 -8.59
CA ARG A 48 -11.87 11.99 -7.73
C ARG A 48 -11.45 10.55 -8.03
N MET A 49 -11.32 9.74 -6.99
CA MET A 49 -11.01 8.32 -7.11
C MET A 49 -12.28 7.57 -7.54
N LEU A 50 -12.43 7.32 -8.84
CA LEU A 50 -13.65 6.75 -9.43
C LEU A 50 -13.40 5.47 -10.23
N ALA A 51 -12.19 5.28 -10.75
CA ALA A 51 -11.88 4.18 -11.66
C ALA A 51 -11.25 2.96 -10.95
N GLY A 52 -11.10 3.00 -9.63
CA GLY A 52 -10.58 1.90 -8.84
C GLY A 52 -9.96 2.36 -7.53
N HIS A 53 -9.34 1.42 -6.82
CA HIS A 53 -8.50 1.66 -5.64
C HIS A 53 -7.65 0.42 -5.39
N ALA A 54 -6.53 0.62 -4.69
CA ALA A 54 -5.75 -0.46 -4.11
C ALA A 54 -5.17 -0.03 -2.76
N LEU A 55 -4.82 -1.00 -1.93
CA LEU A 55 -4.25 -0.79 -0.61
C LEU A 55 -2.93 -1.55 -0.48
N LEU A 56 -1.94 -0.86 0.07
CA LEU A 56 -0.67 -1.43 0.51
C LEU A 56 -0.64 -1.39 2.04
N ALA A 57 -0.17 -2.47 2.66
CA ALA A 57 0.11 -2.51 4.09
C ALA A 57 1.52 -3.07 4.33
N PHE A 58 2.33 -2.42 5.15
CA PHE A 58 3.70 -2.85 5.45
C PHE A 58 4.05 -2.65 6.93
N PRO A 59 4.92 -3.49 7.51
CA PRO A 59 5.30 -3.41 8.91
C PRO A 59 6.02 -2.09 9.19
N ALA A 60 5.76 -1.54 10.37
CA ALA A 60 6.41 -0.34 10.87
C ALA A 60 7.85 -0.59 11.31
N ASP A 61 8.16 -1.82 11.68
CA ASP A 61 9.49 -2.32 12.02
C ASP A 61 9.61 -3.77 11.53
N TYR A 62 10.50 -4.00 10.55
CA TYR A 62 10.69 -5.30 9.91
C TYR A 62 11.28 -6.30 10.91
N GLY A 63 10.70 -7.50 10.97
CA GLY A 63 11.10 -8.56 11.90
C GLY A 63 10.48 -8.43 13.30
N GLU A 64 10.16 -7.22 13.75
CA GLU A 64 9.56 -6.98 15.07
C GLU A 64 8.03 -6.89 15.02
N THR A 65 7.49 -6.10 14.08
CA THR A 65 6.03 -5.92 13.92
C THR A 65 5.45 -6.81 12.81
N GLY A 66 6.30 -7.29 11.92
CA GLY A 66 5.96 -8.16 10.81
C GLY A 66 7.11 -8.29 9.82
N ILE A 67 7.00 -9.24 8.90
CA ILE A 67 7.96 -9.44 7.79
C ILE A 67 7.31 -9.28 6.42
N MET A 68 5.99 -9.42 6.33
CA MET A 68 5.28 -9.39 5.06
C MET A 68 4.72 -7.99 4.77
N THR A 69 4.87 -7.58 3.51
CA THR A 69 4.11 -6.49 2.91
C THR A 69 2.94 -7.07 2.15
N PHE A 70 1.76 -6.46 2.27
CA PHE A 70 0.53 -6.91 1.63
C PHE A 70 0.02 -5.89 0.63
N LEU A 71 -0.54 -6.38 -0.47
CA LEU A 71 -1.11 -5.58 -1.55
C LEU A 71 -2.44 -6.17 -1.99
N ILE A 72 -3.48 -5.34 -2.07
CA ILE A 72 -4.82 -5.75 -2.49
C ILE A 72 -5.42 -4.70 -3.43
N GLY A 73 -5.94 -5.17 -4.56
CA GLY A 73 -6.71 -4.36 -5.51
C GLY A 73 -8.20 -4.68 -5.48
N GLU A 74 -8.96 -4.12 -6.42
CA GLU A 74 -10.43 -4.26 -6.48
C GLU A 74 -10.91 -5.71 -6.64
N ALA A 75 -10.10 -6.59 -7.22
CA ALA A 75 -10.41 -8.02 -7.38
C ALA A 75 -10.49 -8.78 -6.04
N GLY A 76 -10.02 -8.20 -4.94
CA GLY A 76 -10.11 -8.77 -3.60
C GLY A 76 -9.06 -9.83 -3.26
N THR A 77 -8.20 -10.23 -4.21
CA THR A 77 -7.05 -11.10 -3.94
C THR A 77 -5.97 -10.32 -3.20
N VAL A 78 -5.54 -10.85 -2.06
CA VAL A 78 -4.40 -10.34 -1.29
C VAL A 78 -3.12 -10.99 -1.82
N TYR A 79 -2.14 -10.16 -2.12
CA TYR A 79 -0.78 -10.57 -2.46
C TYR A 79 0.15 -10.19 -1.32
N GLU A 80 1.20 -10.98 -1.12
CA GLU A 80 2.26 -10.73 -0.15
C GLU A 80 3.64 -10.74 -0.82
N ALA A 81 4.56 -9.96 -0.24
CA ALA A 81 5.98 -9.94 -0.58
C ALA A 81 6.81 -9.64 0.69
N ASP A 82 7.92 -10.36 0.86
CA ASP A 82 8.95 -10.01 1.85
C ASP A 82 9.94 -9.04 1.19
N LEU A 83 9.96 -7.80 1.66
CA LEU A 83 10.84 -6.74 1.15
C LEU A 83 12.15 -6.62 1.95
N GLY A 84 12.35 -7.47 2.96
CA GLY A 84 13.56 -7.50 3.79
C GLY A 84 13.69 -6.30 4.74
N GLU A 85 14.92 -6.10 5.23
CA GLU A 85 15.25 -5.04 6.19
C GLU A 85 14.94 -3.62 5.67
N GLU A 86 14.87 -3.43 4.35
CA GLU A 86 14.55 -2.16 3.69
C GLU A 86 13.04 -1.95 3.48
N THR A 87 12.18 -2.74 4.16
CA THR A 87 10.72 -2.70 3.95
C THR A 87 10.12 -1.30 4.07
N LEU A 88 10.53 -0.50 5.06
CA LEU A 88 10.00 0.87 5.23
C LEU A 88 10.26 1.76 4.01
N ASP A 89 11.48 1.71 3.47
CA ASP A 89 11.89 2.54 2.33
C ASP A 89 11.28 2.02 1.02
N LEU A 90 11.35 0.70 0.80
CA LEU A 90 10.84 0.06 -0.41
C LEU A 90 9.32 0.16 -0.51
N ALA A 91 8.59 -0.20 0.56
CA ALA A 91 7.14 -0.05 0.58
C ALA A 91 6.72 1.43 0.55
N GLY A 92 7.49 2.30 1.22
CA GLY A 92 7.33 3.75 1.17
C GLY A 92 7.47 4.35 -0.23
N ALA A 93 8.15 3.67 -1.16
CA ALA A 93 8.28 4.09 -2.56
C ALA A 93 7.20 3.53 -3.50
N ILE A 94 6.40 2.54 -3.07
CA ILE A 94 5.37 1.92 -3.90
C ILE A 94 4.18 2.89 -4.07
N ASP A 95 3.93 3.32 -5.31
CA ASP A 95 2.89 4.28 -5.66
C ASP A 95 1.79 3.73 -6.60
N SER A 96 1.89 2.45 -6.98
CA SER A 96 0.92 1.77 -7.84
C SER A 96 0.71 0.32 -7.43
N PHE A 97 -0.51 -0.20 -7.62
CA PHE A 97 -0.76 -1.63 -7.58
C PHE A 97 -0.13 -2.27 -8.82
N ASP A 98 1.01 -2.94 -8.65
CA ASP A 98 1.76 -3.59 -9.72
C ASP A 98 2.39 -4.88 -9.18
N LEU A 99 1.99 -6.02 -9.76
CA LEU A 99 2.41 -7.36 -9.33
C LEU A 99 3.67 -7.80 -10.08
N GLY A 100 4.71 -6.96 -10.09
CA GLY A 100 6.03 -7.31 -10.62
C GLY A 100 6.65 -8.55 -9.97
N GLU A 101 7.96 -8.71 -10.08
CA GLU A 101 8.63 -9.85 -9.44
C GLU A 101 8.54 -9.76 -7.90
N GLY A 102 8.25 -10.89 -7.25
CA GLY A 102 8.28 -11.02 -5.78
C GLY A 102 6.92 -11.03 -5.09
N TRP A 103 5.82 -10.75 -5.80
CA TRP A 103 4.46 -10.85 -5.24
C TRP A 103 3.86 -12.25 -5.44
N THR A 104 3.33 -12.82 -4.36
CA THR A 104 2.61 -14.09 -4.39
C THR A 104 1.22 -13.96 -3.76
N PRO A 105 0.18 -14.62 -4.28
CA PRO A 105 -1.11 -14.67 -3.59
C PRO A 105 -0.94 -15.29 -2.20
N VAL A 106 -1.59 -14.71 -1.19
CA VAL A 106 -1.67 -15.32 0.15
C VAL A 106 -2.49 -16.61 0.06
N GLU A 107 -1.94 -17.72 0.56
CA GLU A 107 -2.68 -18.99 0.69
C GLU A 107 -3.52 -18.99 1.99
N GLU A 108 -4.74 -19.53 1.91
CA GLU A 108 -5.70 -19.62 3.04
C GLU A 108 -5.38 -20.77 4.01
#